data_AF-A0A319BAN9-F1
#
_entry.id   AF-A0A319BAN9-F1
#
_cell.length_a   1.000
_cell.length_b   1.000
_cell.length_c   1.000
_cell.angle_alpha   90.00
_cell.angle_beta   90.00
_cell.angle_gamma   90.00
#
_symmetry.space_group_name_H-M   'P 1'
#
loop_
_entity.id
_entity.type
_entity.pdbx_description
1 polymer ?
#
loop_
_entity_poly.entity_id
_entity_poly.type
_entity_poly.pdbx_seq_one_letter_code
_entity_poly.pdbx_strand_id
1 'polypeptide(L)'
;MPPTILPSLFETLSFYLIPTSEWSPFWYNLYDGLGTCIIVWIQLYFFGMSTDITIQLVGFITMHLVTFPIVAWHAYYGDGWTEEAVDTCLGIVPVLVLDVITVWLVYWRGRWVLCM
;
A
#
# COMPACT_ATOMS: atom_id res chain seq x y z
N MET A 1 14.51 8.52 -31.16
CA MET A 1 13.80 9.29 -30.12
C MET A 1 13.88 8.49 -28.84
N PRO A 2 14.52 8.98 -27.76
CA PRO A 2 14.49 8.29 -26.48
C PRO A 2 13.08 8.42 -25.87
N PRO A 3 12.65 7.49 -25.01
CA PRO A 3 11.30 7.50 -24.46
C PRO A 3 11.20 8.66 -23.44
N THR A 4 10.61 9.78 -23.87
CA THR A 4 10.28 10.94 -23.04
C THR A 4 9.16 10.69 -22.03
N ILE A 5 8.66 9.45 -21.94
CA ILE A 5 7.55 9.07 -21.05
C ILE A 5 8.00 9.06 -19.58
N LEU A 6 9.23 8.65 -19.29
CA LEU A 6 9.70 8.50 -17.90
C LEU A 6 9.93 9.83 -17.18
N PRO A 7 10.57 10.85 -17.80
CA PRO A 7 10.73 12.17 -17.18
C PRO A 7 9.41 12.88 -16.95
N SER A 8 8.44 12.78 -17.88
CA SER A 8 7.14 13.44 -17.72
C SER A 8 6.30 12.79 -16.63
N LEU A 9 6.37 11.46 -16.48
CA LEU A 9 5.73 10.75 -15.37
C LEU A 9 6.34 11.16 -14.04
N PHE A 10 7.66 11.32 -13.97
CA PHE A 10 8.36 11.75 -12.75
C PHE A 10 8.05 13.20 -12.37
N GLU A 11 7.97 14.12 -13.32
CA GLU A 11 7.55 15.51 -13.09
C GLU A 11 6.07 15.59 -12.67
N THR A 12 5.20 14.83 -13.32
CA THR A 12 3.78 14.74 -12.97
C THR A 12 3.60 14.16 -11.56
N LEU A 13 4.32 13.08 -11.25
CA LEU A 13 4.37 12.50 -9.91
C LEU A 13 4.91 13.50 -8.89
N SER A 14 6.00 14.20 -9.17
CA SER A 14 6.59 15.14 -8.21
C SER A 14 5.74 16.38 -7.98
N PHE A 15 4.97 16.84 -8.97
CA PHE A 15 3.97 17.89 -8.78
C PHE A 15 2.78 17.42 -7.91
N TYR A 16 2.28 16.21 -8.14
CA TYR A 16 1.21 15.60 -7.33
C TYR A 16 1.69 15.13 -5.95
N LEU A 17 2.99 14.92 -5.78
CA LEU A 17 3.61 14.58 -4.50
C LEU A 17 3.91 15.81 -3.62
N ILE A 18 3.48 17.01 -4.01
CA ILE A 18 3.48 18.17 -3.10
C ILE A 18 2.28 18.01 -2.16
N PRO A 19 2.47 17.86 -0.84
CA PRO A 19 1.37 17.73 0.10
C PRO A 19 0.60 19.06 0.19
N THR A 20 -0.44 19.19 -0.63
CA THR A 20 -1.46 20.24 -0.54
C THR A 20 -2.73 19.66 0.10
N SER A 21 -3.64 20.51 0.58
CA SER A 21 -4.87 20.04 1.26
C SER A 21 -5.76 19.18 0.35
N GLU A 22 -5.70 19.39 -0.97
CA GLU A 22 -6.46 18.63 -1.96
C GLU A 22 -6.03 17.17 -2.00
N TRP A 23 -4.74 16.89 -1.83
CA TRP A 23 -4.18 15.52 -1.83
C TRP A 23 -4.24 14.84 -0.46
N SER A 24 -4.88 15.46 0.52
CA SER A 24 -4.96 14.91 1.87
C SER A 24 -5.54 13.48 1.95
N PRO A 25 -6.56 13.09 1.15
CA PRO A 25 -7.06 11.70 1.18
C PRO A 25 -6.01 10.71 0.70
N PHE A 26 -5.26 11.05 -0.36
CA PHE A 26 -4.15 10.24 -0.85
C PHE A 26 -3.09 10.03 0.23
N TRP A 27 -2.58 11.13 0.81
CA TRP A 27 -1.51 11.06 1.80
C TRP A 27 -1.93 10.34 3.07
N TYR A 28 -3.16 10.57 3.54
CA TYR A 28 -3.67 9.93 4.74
C TYR A 28 -3.70 8.40 4.57
N ASN A 29 -4.30 7.91 3.49
CA ASN A 29 -4.39 6.47 3.23
C ASN A 29 -3.02 5.84 2.96
N LEU A 30 -2.14 6.56 2.25
CA LEU A 30 -0.77 6.11 2.03
C LEU A 30 0.00 5.99 3.34
N TYR A 31 -0.04 7.01 4.21
CA TYR A 31 0.69 6.99 5.48
C TYR A 31 0.14 5.97 6.46
N ASP A 32 -1.19 5.80 6.51
CA ASP A 32 -1.83 4.80 7.36
C ASP A 32 -1.37 3.38 6.96
N GLY A 33 -1.47 3.04 5.68
CA GLY A 33 -1.05 1.73 5.18
C GLY A 33 0.47 1.52 5.16
N LEU A 34 1.27 2.57 4.96
CA LEU A 34 2.73 2.49 5.11
C LEU A 34 3.13 2.27 6.57
N GLY A 35 2.42 2.90 7.51
CA GLY A 35 2.66 2.74 8.94
C GLY A 35 2.50 1.29 9.39
N THR A 36 1.41 0.63 8.97
CA THR A 36 1.16 -0.78 9.28
C THR A 36 2.22 -1.70 8.66
N CYS A 37 2.60 -1.46 7.40
CA CYS A 37 3.70 -2.17 6.73
C CYS A 37 5.01 -2.06 7.51
N ILE A 38 5.42 -0.85 7.88
CA ILE A 38 6.69 -0.60 8.60
C ILE A 38 6.71 -1.32 9.96
N ILE A 39 5.59 -1.32 10.68
CA ILE A 39 5.47 -2.03 11.96
C ILE A 39 5.75 -3.53 11.78
N VAL A 40 5.14 -4.16 10.78
CA VAL A 40 5.37 -5.59 10.50
C VAL A 40 6.83 -5.84 10.14
N TRP A 41 7.44 -4.99 9.31
CA TRP A 41 8.86 -5.11 8.96
C TRP A 41 9.80 -5.00 10.16
N ILE A 42 9.53 -4.06 11.07
CA ILE A 42 10.27 -3.91 12.33
C ILE A 42 10.14 -5.19 13.16
N GLN A 43 8.92 -5.72 13.31
CA GLN A 43 8.70 -6.96 14.05
C GLN A 43 9.44 -8.15 13.43
N LEU A 44 9.36 -8.31 12.10
CA LEU A 44 10.05 -9.37 11.37
C LEU A 44 11.58 -9.28 11.46
N TYR A 45 12.13 -8.07 11.59
CA TYR A 45 13.56 -7.82 11.74
C TYR A 45 14.06 -8.22 13.14
N PHE A 46 13.36 -7.80 14.20
CA PHE A 46 13.81 -8.03 15.58
C PHE A 46 13.42 -9.41 16.14
N PHE A 47 12.23 -9.91 15.80
CA PHE A 47 11.65 -11.11 16.43
C PHE A 47 11.61 -12.33 15.50
N GLY A 48 11.97 -12.15 14.22
CA GLY A 48 11.80 -13.20 13.23
C GLY A 48 10.32 -13.44 12.91
N MET A 49 10.02 -14.54 12.23
CA MET A 49 8.65 -14.88 11.85
C MET A 49 7.99 -15.71 12.96
N SER A 50 6.86 -15.25 13.50
CA SER A 50 6.03 -15.98 14.47
C SER A 50 4.58 -16.08 13.99
N THR A 51 3.81 -17.02 14.56
CA THR A 51 2.38 -17.17 14.25
C THR A 51 1.61 -15.87 14.53
N ASP A 52 1.96 -15.15 15.60
CA ASP A 52 1.32 -13.87 15.95
C ASP A 52 1.60 -12.80 14.89
N ILE A 53 2.84 -12.69 14.39
CA ILE A 53 3.22 -11.75 13.33
C ILE A 53 2.53 -12.12 12.01
N THR A 54 2.35 -13.42 11.73
CA THR A 54 1.59 -13.87 10.55
C THR A 54 0.14 -13.45 10.63
N ILE A 55 -0.50 -13.64 11.79
CA ILE A 55 -1.90 -13.26 12.00
C ILE A 55 -2.07 -11.74 11.85
N GLN A 56 -1.14 -10.95 12.40
CA GLN A 56 -1.15 -9.49 12.23
C GLN A 56 -0.99 -9.07 10.77
N LEU A 57 -0.03 -9.66 10.05
CA LEU A 57 0.18 -9.39 8.63
C LEU A 57 -1.07 -9.71 7.80
N VAL A 58 -1.68 -10.89 8.00
CA VAL A 58 -2.93 -11.25 7.32
C VAL A 58 -4.05 -10.27 7.66
N GLY A 59 -4.15 -9.83 8.91
CA GLY A 59 -5.10 -8.82 9.35
C GLY A 59 -4.93 -7.49 8.61
N PHE A 60 -3.71 -6.96 8.53
CA PHE A 60 -3.43 -5.70 7.82
C PHE A 60 -3.72 -5.81 6.33
N ILE A 61 -3.25 -6.87 5.67
CA ILE A 61 -3.53 -7.12 4.24
C ILE A 61 -5.04 -7.18 4.00
N THR A 62 -5.78 -7.87 4.86
CA THR A 62 -7.24 -7.98 4.75
C THR A 62 -7.90 -6.61 4.86
N MET A 63 -7.48 -5.79 5.83
CA MET A 63 -8.00 -4.43 5.98
C MET A 63 -7.74 -3.60 4.72
N HIS A 64 -6.51 -3.59 4.19
CA HIS A 64 -6.19 -2.84 2.97
C HIS A 64 -6.99 -3.35 1.75
N LEU A 65 -7.12 -4.67 1.60
CA LEU A 65 -7.89 -5.30 0.51
C LEU A 65 -9.38 -5.05 0.59
N VAL A 66 -9.93 -4.79 1.77
CA VAL A 66 -11.35 -4.50 1.99
C VAL A 66 -11.65 -3.01 1.83
N THR A 67 -10.74 -2.13 2.28
CA THR A 67 -10.91 -0.68 2.14
C THR A 67 -11.04 -0.26 0.67
N PHE A 68 -10.21 -0.80 -0.22
CA PHE A 68 -10.25 -0.48 -1.65
C PHE A 68 -11.63 -0.75 -2.32
N PRO A 69 -12.21 -1.96 -2.25
CA PRO A 69 -13.52 -2.24 -2.83
C PRO A 69 -14.66 -1.54 -2.09
N ILE A 70 -14.55 -1.22 -0.80
CA ILE A 70 -15.54 -0.39 -0.10
C ILE A 70 -15.60 1.00 -0.74
N VAL A 71 -14.45 1.65 -0.92
CA VAL A 71 -14.38 2.98 -1.56
C VAL A 71 -14.93 2.91 -2.99
N ALA A 72 -14.53 1.90 -3.76
CA ALA A 72 -15.04 1.70 -5.13
C ALA A 72 -16.55 1.42 -5.16
N TRP A 73 -17.09 0.68 -4.20
CA TRP A 73 -18.52 0.40 -4.09
C TRP A 73 -19.32 1.67 -3.81
N HIS A 74 -18.89 2.48 -2.84
CA HIS A 74 -19.52 3.76 -2.53
C HIS A 74 -19.43 4.75 -3.70
N ALA A 75 -18.30 4.78 -4.40
CA ALA A 75 -18.15 5.60 -5.61
C ALA A 75 -19.09 5.14 -6.74
N TYR A 76 -19.30 3.82 -6.90
CA TYR A 76 -20.13 3.29 -7.98
C TYR A 76 -21.64 3.43 -7.70
N TYR A 77 -22.09 3.15 -6.48
CA TYR A 77 -23.52 3.11 -6.14
C TYR A 77 -24.04 4.31 -5.35
N GLY A 78 -23.15 5.16 -4.84
CA GLY A 78 -23.49 6.31 -4.01
C GLY A 78 -23.09 7.63 -4.67
N ASP A 79 -21.99 8.20 -4.20
CA ASP A 79 -21.63 9.61 -4.41
C ASP A 79 -20.94 9.88 -5.77
N GLY A 80 -20.71 8.84 -6.57
CA GLY A 80 -19.95 8.92 -7.82
C GLY A 80 -18.44 8.80 -7.61
N TRP A 81 -17.68 8.67 -8.70
CA TRP A 81 -16.22 8.75 -8.68
C TRP A 81 -15.78 10.21 -8.52
N THR A 82 -15.76 10.67 -7.26
CA THR A 82 -15.21 11.98 -6.88
C THR A 82 -13.68 11.95 -6.88
N GLU A 83 -13.04 13.12 -6.99
CA GLU A 83 -11.58 13.25 -6.88
C GLU A 83 -11.07 12.67 -5.56
N GLU A 84 -11.78 12.89 -4.45
CA GLU A 84 -11.44 12.32 -3.13
C GLU A 84 -11.46 10.77 -3.12
N ALA A 85 -12.44 10.16 -3.79
CA ALA A 85 -12.52 8.70 -3.90
C ALA A 85 -11.38 8.13 -4.75
N VAL A 86 -11.03 8.83 -5.84
CA VAL A 86 -9.89 8.50 -6.69
C VAL A 86 -8.58 8.60 -5.90
N ASP A 87 -8.36 9.72 -5.20
CA ASP A 87 -7.15 9.97 -4.41
C ASP A 87 -6.99 8.96 -3.28
N THR A 88 -8.08 8.61 -2.60
CA THR A 88 -8.10 7.54 -1.59
C THR A 88 -7.64 6.21 -2.20
N CYS A 89 -8.18 5.83 -3.36
CA CYS A 89 -7.79 4.60 -4.04
C CYS A 89 -6.32 4.64 -4.48
N LEU A 90 -5.85 5.77 -5.01
CA LEU A 90 -4.45 5.97 -5.40
C LEU A 90 -3.50 5.88 -4.21
N GLY A 91 -3.92 6.30 -3.00
CA GLY A 91 -3.13 6.15 -1.77
C GLY A 91 -3.02 4.70 -1.30
N ILE A 92 -4.06 3.89 -1.50
CA ILE A 92 -4.11 2.48 -1.08
C ILE A 92 -3.31 1.58 -2.04
N VAL A 93 -3.28 1.87 -3.34
CA VAL A 93 -2.61 1.00 -4.34
C VAL A 93 -1.13 0.73 -4.01
N PRO A 94 -0.28 1.72 -3.67
CA PRO A 94 1.10 1.47 -3.25
C PRO A 94 1.20 0.57 -2.02
N VAL A 95 0.26 0.68 -1.08
CA VAL A 95 0.22 -0.15 0.14
C VAL A 95 -0.03 -1.61 -0.25
N LEU A 96 -1.01 -1.88 -1.11
CA LEU A 96 -1.28 -3.23 -1.62
C LEU A 96 -0.09 -3.83 -2.37
N VAL A 97 0.67 -3.01 -3.11
CA VAL A 97 1.92 -3.45 -3.75
C VAL A 97 2.95 -3.86 -2.69
N LEU A 98 3.09 -3.08 -1.62
CA LEU A 98 4.00 -3.41 -0.52
C LEU A 98 3.56 -4.65 0.26
N ASP A 99 2.26 -4.87 0.44
CA ASP A 99 1.72 -6.09 1.02
C ASP A 99 2.15 -7.32 0.21
N VAL A 100 2.02 -7.27 -1.13
CA VAL A 100 2.46 -8.34 -2.03
C VAL A 100 3.96 -8.58 -1.92
N ILE A 101 4.76 -7.51 -1.91
CA ILE A 101 6.23 -7.60 -1.74
C ILE A 101 6.56 -8.22 -0.38
N THR A 102 5.86 -7.85 0.68
CA THR A 102 6.06 -8.34 2.04
C THR A 102 5.78 -9.85 2.10
N VAL A 103 4.64 -10.29 1.57
CA VAL A 103 4.28 -11.72 1.48
C VAL A 103 5.33 -12.49 0.67
N TRP A 104 5.75 -11.94 -0.48
CA TRP A 104 6.78 -12.56 -1.30
C TRP A 104 8.08 -12.76 -0.51
N LEU A 105 8.59 -11.70 0.11
CA LEU A 105 9.85 -11.74 0.84
C LEU A 105 9.77 -12.68 2.05
N VAL A 106 8.65 -12.68 2.79
CA VAL A 106 8.42 -13.62 3.90
C VAL A 106 8.38 -15.07 3.39
N TYR A 107 7.66 -15.35 2.31
CA TYR A 107 7.55 -16.70 1.73
C TYR A 107 8.92 -17.23 1.26
N TRP A 108 9.71 -16.40 0.58
CA TRP A 108 11.05 -16.80 0.15
C TRP A 108 11.99 -16.95 1.34
N ARG A 109 11.99 -16.01 2.31
CA ARG A 109 12.82 -16.10 3.52
C ARG A 109 12.53 -17.36 4.34
N GLY A 110 11.27 -17.79 4.44
CA GLY A 110 10.90 -19.07 5.07
C GLY A 110 11.49 -20.29 4.35
N ARG A 111 11.58 -20.26 3.02
CA ARG A 111 12.21 -21.35 2.24
C ARG A 111 13.73 -21.41 2.39
N TRP A 112 14.39 -20.27 2.57
CA TRP A 112 15.84 -20.26 2.83
C TRP A 112 16.21 -20.84 4.20
N VAL A 113 15.33 -20.72 5.20
CA VAL A 113 15.53 -21.28 6.55
C VAL A 113 15.24 -22.79 6.61
N LEU A 114 14.33 -23.31 5.79
CA LEU A 114 14.01 -24.74 5.72
C LEU A 114 15.00 -25.58 4.89
N CYS A 115 15.91 -24.94 4.16
CA CYS A 115 16.94 -25.61 3.35
C CYS A 115 18.35 -25.60 3.99
N MET A 116 18.47 -25.13 5.24
CA MET A 116 19.67 -25.26 6.08
C MET A 116 19.41 -26.23 7.22
#